data_AF-A0A836RM89-F1
#
_entry.id   AF-A0A836RM89-F1
#
_cell.length_a   1.000
_cell.length_b   1.000
_cell.length_c   1.000
_cell.angle_alpha   90.00
_cell.angle_beta   90.00
_cell.angle_gamma   90.00
#
_symmetry.space_group_name_H-M   'P 1'
#
loop_
_entity.id
_entity.type
_entity.pdbx_description
1 polymer ?
#
loop_
_entity_poly.entity_id
_entity_poly.type
_entity_poly.pdbx_seq_one_letter_code
_entity_poly.pdbx_strand_id
1 'polypeptide(L)' 'ERFRPIVMITLAAVLGMLPLALGRGIGAELRNDVGIASVGGILVSGVLTLVILPVLYALGTRRPRRQRPESGSPAR' A
#
# COMPACT_ATOMS: atom_id res chain seq x y z
N GLU A 1 -3.12 10.16 -8.33
CA GLU A 1 -1.71 9.67 -8.32
C GLU A 1 -1.35 8.59 -7.27
N ARG A 2 -1.66 8.69 -5.97
CA ARG A 2 -1.19 7.68 -4.96
C ARG A 2 -1.85 6.29 -5.04
N PHE A 3 -3.10 6.21 -5.51
CA PHE A 3 -3.81 4.93 -5.66
C PHE A 3 -3.25 4.08 -6.81
N ARG A 4 -2.69 4.72 -7.83
CA ARG A 4 -2.26 4.06 -9.05
C ARG A 4 -1.07 3.11 -8.82
N PRO A 5 -0.03 3.48 -8.05
CA PRO A 5 1.06 2.56 -7.68
C PRO A 5 0.63 1.39 -6.80
N ILE A 6 -0.27 1.62 -5.83
CA ILE A 6 -0.70 0.56 -4.89
C ILE A 6 -1.55 -0.47 -5.64
N VAL A 7 -2.51 -0.01 -6.44
CA VAL A 7 -3.32 -0.90 -7.29
C VAL A 7 -2.44 -1.68 -8.27
N MET A 8 -1.41 -1.04 -8.85
CA MET A 8 -0.48 -1.70 -9.77
C MET A 8 0.26 -2.86 -9.11
N ILE A 9 0.84 -2.68 -7.92
CA ILE A 9 1.59 -3.75 -7.26
C ILE A 9 0.69 -4.86 -6.74
N THR A 10 -0.50 -4.53 -6.24
CA THR A 10 -1.49 -5.53 -5.83
C THR A 10 -1.92 -6.37 -7.03
N LEU A 11 -2.22 -5.75 -8.18
CA LEU A 11 -2.58 -6.48 -9.40
C LEU A 11 -1.44 -7.36 -9.91
N ALA A 12 -0.21 -6.86 -9.93
CA ALA A 12 0.96 -7.64 -10.35
C ALA A 12 1.17 -8.88 -9.45
N ALA A 13 1.04 -8.72 -8.13
CA ALA A 13 1.17 -9.82 -7.18
C ALA A 13 0.06 -10.87 -7.33
N VAL A 14 -1.20 -10.42 -7.48
CA VAL A 14 -2.35 -11.32 -7.68
C VAL A 14 -2.20 -12.10 -8.98
N LEU A 15 -1.83 -11.44 -10.08
CA LEU A 15 -1.63 -12.10 -11.38
C LEU A 15 -0.44 -13.07 -11.36
N GLY A 16 0.63 -12.77 -10.63
CA GLY A 16 1.78 -13.66 -10.46
C GLY A 16 1.47 -14.91 -9.62
N MET A 17 0.55 -14.80 -8.65
CA MET A 17 0.11 -15.94 -7.81
C MET A 17 -1.03 -16.74 -8.41
N LEU A 18 -1.78 -16.18 -9.37
CA LEU A 18 -2.91 -16.84 -10.03
C LEU A 18 -2.57 -18.22 -10.63
N PRO A 19 -1.46 -18.43 -11.36
CA PRO A 19 -1.10 -19.76 -11.86
C PRO A 19 -0.66 -20.73 -10.75
N LEU A 20 -0.12 -20.23 -9.63
CA LEU A 20 0.21 -21.05 -8.46
C LEU A 20 -1.06 -21.53 -7.74
N ALA A 21 -2.08 -20.68 -7.67
CA ALA A 21 -3.39 -20.95 -7.07
C ALA A 21 -4.38 -21.71 -8.00
N LEU A 22 -4.05 -21.90 -9.27
CA LEU A 22 -4.91 -22.66 -10.20
C LEU A 22 -4.24 -23.93 -10.73
N GLY A 23 -2.99 -24.19 -10.35
CA GLY A 23 -2.28 -25.41 -10.69
C GLY A 23 -3.02 -26.63 -10.16
N ARG A 24 -3.30 -27.61 -11.04
CA ARG A 24 -3.90 -28.90 -10.69
C ARG A 24 -2.88 -30.01 -10.94
N GLY A 25 -2.59 -30.83 -9.93
CA GLY A 25 -1.58 -31.89 -9.99
C GLY A 25 -1.29 -32.50 -8.61
N ILE A 26 -0.49 -33.56 -8.56
CA ILE A 26 -0.08 -34.20 -7.30
C ILE A 26 0.80 -33.23 -6.50
N GLY A 27 0.43 -32.93 -5.25
CA GLY A 27 1.07 -31.90 -4.44
C GLY A 27 0.61 -30.47 -4.73
N ALA A 28 -0.45 -30.29 -5.53
CA ALA A 28 -1.00 -28.98 -5.83
C ALA A 28 -1.82 -28.36 -4.70
N GLU A 29 -2.33 -29.16 -3.77
CA GLU A 29 -3.16 -28.68 -2.65
C GLU A 29 -2.39 -27.68 -1.77
N LEU A 30 -1.17 -28.05 -1.37
CA LEU A 30 -0.31 -27.20 -0.53
C LEU A 30 0.05 -25.85 -1.20
N ARG A 31 0.42 -25.87 -2.49
CA ARG A 31 0.74 -24.64 -3.24
C ARG A 31 -0.49 -23.76 -3.47
N ASN A 32 -1.65 -24.39 -3.62
CA ASN A 32 -2.89 -23.69 -3.88
C ASN A 32 -3.37 -22.97 -2.60
N ASP A 33 -3.36 -23.68 -1.47
CA ASP A 33 -3.72 -23.12 -0.17
C ASP A 33 -2.81 -21.94 0.22
N VAL A 34 -1.49 -22.09 0.03
CA VAL A 34 -0.52 -21.01 0.28
C VAL A 34 -0.73 -19.83 -0.69
N GLY A 35 -1.07 -20.10 -1.95
CA GLY A 35 -1.35 -19.08 -2.95
C GLY A 35 -2.58 -18.26 -2.60
N ILE A 36 -3.69 -18.91 -2.24
CA ILE A 36 -4.94 -18.26 -1.84
C ILE A 36 -4.74 -17.42 -0.56
N ALA A 37 -4.08 -17.98 0.46
CA ALA A 37 -3.79 -17.27 1.70
C ALA A 37 -2.94 -16.00 1.45
N SER A 38 -1.94 -16.11 0.57
CA SER A 38 -1.04 -15.00 0.23
C SER A 38 -1.77 -13.89 -0.55
N VAL A 39 -2.62 -14.26 -1.53
CA VAL A 39 -3.44 -13.29 -2.28
C VAL A 39 -4.35 -12.50 -1.34
N GLY A 40 -5.01 -13.18 -0.40
CA GLY A 40 -5.82 -12.53 0.62
C GLY A 40 -5.00 -11.58 1.49
N GLY A 41 -3.83 -12.03 1.96
CA GLY A 41 -2.92 -11.22 2.77
C GLY A 41 -2.42 -9.96 2.06
N ILE A 42 -2.08 -10.05 0.78
CA ILE A 42 -1.61 -8.91 -0.03
C ILE A 42 -2.74 -7.90 -0.27
N LEU A 43 -3.96 -8.36 -0.57
CA LEU A 43 -5.13 -7.50 -0.68
C LEU A 43 -5.39 -6.74 0.62
N VAL A 44 -5.41 -7.45 1.74
CA VAL A 44 -5.62 -6.85 3.07
C VAL A 44 -4.50 -5.86 3.40
N SER A 45 -3.24 -6.20 3.15
CA SER A 45 -2.09 -5.32 3.37
C SER A 45 -2.14 -4.05 2.51
N GLY A 46 -2.54 -4.16 1.25
CA GLY A 46 -2.72 -3.01 0.35
C GLY A 46 -3.82 -2.06 0.83
N VAL A 47 -4.97 -2.60 1.22
CA VAL A 47 -6.09 -1.81 1.80
C VAL A 47 -5.67 -1.18 3.12
N LEU A 48 -5.02 -1.94 4.00
CA LEU A 48 -4.53 -1.45 5.28
C LEU A 48 -3.53 -0.30 5.07
N THR A 49 -2.61 -0.41 4.10
CA THR A 49 -1.66 0.67 3.77
C THR A 49 -2.36 1.93 3.28
N LEU A 50 -3.37 1.78 2.41
CA LEU A 50 -4.17 2.91 1.92
C LEU A 50 -4.88 3.66 3.04
N VAL A 51 -5.23 2.98 4.15
CA VAL A 51 -5.90 3.58 5.31
C VAL A 51 -4.89 4.06 6.36
N ILE A 52 -3.89 3.26 6.71
CA ILE A 52 -2.90 3.59 7.74
C ILE A 52 -2.07 4.79 7.34
N LEU A 53 -1.63 4.86 6.09
CA LEU A 53 -0.75 5.93 5.64
C LEU A 53 -1.41 7.32 5.80
N PRO A 54 -2.64 7.60 5.33
CA PRO A 54 -3.29 8.89 5.57
C PRO A 54 -3.63 9.13 7.04
N VAL A 55 -3.99 8.09 7.81
CA VAL A 55 -4.24 8.22 9.26
C VAL A 55 -2.97 8.65 10.00
N LEU A 56 -1.83 8.04 9.70
CA LEU A 56 -0.54 8.41 10.27
C LEU A 56 -0.13 9.84 9.87
N TYR A 57 -0.35 10.22 8.61
CA TYR A 57 -0.12 11.61 8.18
C TYR A 57 -1.03 12.58 8.94
N ALA A 58 -2.32 12.30 9.06
CA ALA A 58 -3.27 13.14 9.80
C ALA A 58 -2.88 13.28 11.29
N LEU A 59 -2.38 12.21 11.90
CA LEU A 59 -1.90 12.23 13.28
C LEU A 59 -0.59 13.00 13.43
N GLY A 60 0.37 12.82 12.50
CA GLY A 60 1.68 13.45 12.52
C GLY A 60 1.70 14.92 12.12
N THR A 61 0.74 15.39 11.32
CA THR A 61 0.65 16.79 10.85
C THR A 61 0.20 17.78 11.94
N ARG A 62 -0.06 17.33 13.17
CA ARG A 62 -0.18 18.22 14.35
C ARG A 62 1.14 18.81 14.85
N ARG A 63 2.24 18.75 14.08
CA ARG A 63 3.38 19.63 14.34
C ARG A 63 3.04 21.00 13.79
N PRO A 64 2.88 22.04 14.63
CA PRO A 64 2.66 23.38 14.12
C PRO A 64 3.86 23.70 13.22
N ARG A 65 3.59 23.85 11.92
CA ARG A 65 4.52 24.42 10.98
C ARG A 65 4.73 25.84 11.48
N ARG A 66 5.77 26.04 12.30
CA ARG A 66 6.21 27.34 12.78
C ARG A 66 6.61 28.10 11.53
N GLN A 67 5.62 28.80 10.97
CA GLN A 67 5.77 29.70 9.84
C GLN A 67 6.87 30.66 10.25
N ARG A 68 8.01 30.55 9.54
CA ARG A 68 9.08 31.52 9.68
C ARG A 68 8.46 32.85 9.26
N PRO A 69 8.35 33.85 10.16
CA PRO A 69 7.79 35.14 9.77
C PRO A 69 8.66 35.67 8.65
N GLU A 70 8.03 36.06 7.54
CA GLU A 70 8.68 36.92 6.56
C GLU A 70 9.03 38.22 7.28
N SER A 71 10.27 38.30 7.77
CA SER A 71 10.86 39.52 8.27
C SER A 71 10.99 40.45 7.07
N GLY A 72 10.23 41.54 7.12
CA GLY A 72 10.12 42.51 6.05
C GLY A 72 11.46 43.04 5.56
N SER A 73 11.49 43.36 4.27
CA SER A 73 12.50 44.25 3.71
C SER A 73 11.84 45.60 3.45
N PRO A 74 12.08 46.61 4.32
CA PRO A 74 12.00 47.99 3.93
C PRO A 74 13.43 48.45 3.58
N ALA A 75 13.71 48.62 2.30
CA ALA A 75 14.89 49.36 1.86
C ALA A 75 14.53 50.14 0.59
N ARG A 76 13.81 51.24 0.79
CA ARG A 76 13.81 52.42 -0.06
C ARG A 76 14.13 53.62 0.81
#